data_AF-A0AAT9HUY1-F1
#
_entry.id   AF-A0AAT9HUY1-F1
#
_cell.length_a   1.000
_cell.length_b   1.000
_cell.length_c   1.000
_cell.angle_alpha   90.00
_cell.angle_beta   90.00
_cell.angle_gamma   90.00
#
_symmetry.space_group_name_H-M   'P 1'
#
loop_
_entity.id
_entity.type
_entity.pdbx_description
1 polymer ?
#
loop_
_entity_poly.entity_id
_entity_poly.type
_entity_poly.pdbx_seq_one_letter_code
_entity_poly.pdbx_strand_id
1 'polypeptide(L)'
;MHLKVHGPLEPLGGEQLAQLAERINLRGRGGAGFPFHKKLRSVAETAIKRGVRPVVVVNGSEDEPACRKDTVLINRAPHLILDGALLCAEAMGARTLVVGVTRESTQRSMEAALAERGLNNGRRSALRARVQRNPVRMVTGAAAS
;
A
#
# COMPACT_ATOMS: atom_id res chain seq x y z
N MET A 1 -4.06 15.70 14.71
CA MET A 1 -2.94 14.82 14.31
C MET A 1 -3.39 13.38 14.50
N HIS A 2 -3.38 12.60 13.42
CA HIS A 2 -3.77 11.20 13.32
C HIS A 2 -3.28 10.35 14.48
N LEU A 3 -1.98 10.41 14.82
CA LEU A 3 -1.41 9.62 15.92
C LEU A 3 -2.02 9.95 17.28
N LYS A 4 -2.44 11.20 17.52
CA LYS A 4 -3.09 11.58 18.78
C LYS A 4 -4.48 10.97 18.92
N VAL A 5 -5.13 10.65 17.79
CA VAL A 5 -6.50 10.12 17.75
C VAL A 5 -6.49 8.59 17.67
N HIS A 6 -5.60 8.01 16.86
CA HIS A 6 -5.62 6.58 16.52
C HIS A 6 -4.46 5.77 17.11
N GLY A 7 -3.44 6.41 17.68
CA GLY A 7 -2.32 5.70 18.31
C GLY A 7 -1.45 4.88 17.34
N PRO A 8 -0.62 3.96 17.87
CA PRO A 8 0.16 3.03 17.06
C PRO A 8 -0.73 1.98 16.37
N LEU A 9 -0.19 1.29 15.38
CA LEU A 9 -0.86 0.14 14.78
C LEU A 9 -0.56 -1.11 15.61
N GLU A 10 -1.59 -1.91 15.86
CA GLU A 10 -1.43 -3.21 16.51
C GLU A 10 -0.90 -4.24 15.49
N PRO A 11 0.16 -4.98 15.84
CA PRO A 11 0.69 -6.05 14.99
C PRO A 11 -0.35 -7.10 14.63
N LEU A 12 -0.37 -7.53 13.37
CA LEU A 12 -1.20 -8.64 12.89
C LEU A 12 -0.34 -9.63 12.10
N GLY A 13 -0.44 -10.92 12.43
CA GLY A 13 0.23 -11.97 11.65
C GLY A 13 -0.38 -12.14 10.26
N GLY A 14 0.42 -12.59 9.29
CA GLY A 14 -0.01 -12.82 7.90
C GLY A 14 -1.30 -13.64 7.75
N GLU A 15 -1.41 -14.74 8.49
CA GLU A 15 -2.60 -15.60 8.43
C GLU A 15 -3.82 -14.96 9.11
N GLN A 16 -3.63 -14.23 10.22
CA GLN A 16 -4.72 -13.49 10.87
C GLN A 16 -5.27 -12.39 9.95
N LEU A 17 -4.38 -11.68 9.24
CA LEU A 17 -4.76 -10.70 8.24
C LEU A 17 -5.53 -11.34 7.07
N ALA A 18 -5.06 -12.50 6.58
CA ALA A 18 -5.74 -13.24 5.52
C ALA A 18 -7.15 -13.68 5.95
N GLN A 19 -7.32 -14.20 7.17
CA GLN A 19 -8.62 -14.60 7.72
C GLN A 19 -9.57 -13.41 7.90
N LEU A 20 -9.08 -12.27 8.40
CA LEU A 20 -9.90 -11.06 8.49
C LEU A 20 -10.37 -10.61 7.10
N ALA A 21 -9.47 -10.57 6.13
CA ALA A 21 -9.79 -10.22 4.75
C ALA A 21 -10.78 -11.20 4.09
N GLU A 22 -10.66 -12.49 4.38
CA GLU A 22 -11.56 -13.53 3.91
C GLU A 22 -12.98 -13.35 4.48
N ARG A 23 -13.09 -13.13 5.80
CA ARG A 23 -14.39 -12.92 6.48
C ARG A 23 -15.18 -11.74 5.93
N ILE A 24 -14.50 -10.67 5.52
CA ILE A 24 -15.16 -9.48 4.94
C ILE A 24 -15.22 -9.51 3.40
N ASN A 25 -14.82 -10.63 2.76
CA ASN A 25 -14.73 -10.77 1.30
C ASN A 25 -13.98 -9.60 0.64
N LEU A 26 -12.82 -9.22 1.21
CA LEU A 26 -12.02 -8.12 0.70
C LEU A 26 -11.44 -8.47 -0.68
N ARG A 27 -11.70 -7.61 -1.66
CA ARG A 27 -11.29 -7.79 -3.06
C ARG A 27 -10.45 -6.62 -3.55
N GLY A 28 -9.52 -6.91 -4.45
CA GLY A 28 -8.70 -5.89 -5.11
C GLY A 28 -9.55 -4.92 -5.94
N ARG A 29 -9.25 -3.61 -5.85
CA ARG A 29 -10.02 -2.54 -6.52
C ARG A 29 -9.41 -2.05 -7.85
N GLY A 30 -8.34 -2.69 -8.32
CA GLY A 30 -7.63 -2.32 -9.55
C GLY A 30 -8.12 -3.02 -10.83
N GLY A 31 -9.32 -3.61 -10.84
CA GLY A 31 -9.86 -4.34 -12.00
C GLY A 31 -10.59 -5.61 -11.59
N ALA A 32 -10.04 -6.77 -11.96
CA ALA A 32 -10.64 -8.12 -11.88
C ALA A 32 -11.16 -8.61 -10.50
N GLY A 33 -11.11 -7.79 -9.45
CA GLY A 33 -11.77 -8.10 -8.18
C GLY A 33 -11.17 -9.31 -7.44
N PHE A 34 -9.88 -9.57 -7.64
CA PHE A 34 -9.20 -10.76 -7.08
C PHE A 34 -9.29 -10.78 -5.54
N PRO A 35 -9.60 -11.93 -4.91
CA PRO A 35 -9.69 -12.03 -3.45
C PRO A 35 -8.35 -11.72 -2.77
N PHE A 36 -8.36 -10.75 -1.84
CA PHE A 36 -7.14 -10.25 -1.22
C PHE A 36 -6.43 -11.32 -0.36
N HIS A 37 -7.20 -12.09 0.42
CA HIS A 37 -6.66 -13.17 1.26
C HIS A 37 -5.88 -14.22 0.45
N LYS A 38 -6.38 -14.63 -0.73
CA LYS A 38 -5.68 -15.55 -1.63
C LYS A 38 -4.37 -14.96 -2.14
N LYS A 39 -4.36 -13.65 -2.45
CA LYS A 39 -3.15 -12.95 -2.88
C LYS A 39 -2.10 -12.95 -1.79
N LEU A 40 -2.49 -12.65 -0.55
CA LEU A 40 -1.58 -12.68 0.60
C LEU A 40 -0.94 -14.05 0.79
N ARG A 41 -1.75 -15.12 0.83
CA ARG A 41 -1.26 -16.50 1.00
C ARG A 41 -0.30 -16.91 -0.13
N SER A 42 -0.64 -16.61 -1.38
CA SER A 42 0.22 -16.89 -2.55
C SER A 42 1.58 -16.17 -2.48
N VAL A 43 1.59 -14.90 -2.07
CA VAL A 43 2.83 -14.14 -1.87
C VAL A 43 3.65 -14.72 -0.72
N ALA A 44 3.02 -15.09 0.39
CA ALA A 44 3.70 -15.69 1.54
C ALA A 44 4.38 -17.01 1.18
N GLU A 45 3.65 -17.91 0.51
CA GLU A 45 4.19 -19.19 0.02
C GLU A 45 5.37 -18.97 -0.94
N THR A 46 5.23 -18.04 -1.88
CA THR A 46 6.29 -17.73 -2.85
C THR A 46 7.53 -17.16 -2.17
N ALA A 47 7.34 -16.29 -1.19
CA ALA A 47 8.43 -15.70 -0.40
C ALA A 47 9.21 -16.77 0.37
N ILE A 48 8.51 -17.70 1.02
CA ILE A 48 9.11 -18.85 1.72
C ILE A 48 9.90 -19.72 0.74
N LYS A 49 9.28 -20.13 -0.37
CA LYS A 49 9.92 -21.00 -1.38
C LYS A 49 11.20 -20.38 -1.97
N ARG A 50 11.23 -19.05 -2.12
CA ARG A 50 12.36 -18.33 -2.70
C ARG A 50 13.36 -17.80 -1.66
N GLY A 51 13.07 -17.92 -0.37
CA GLY A 51 13.90 -17.36 0.69
C GLY A 51 14.03 -15.82 0.63
N VAL A 52 13.04 -15.12 0.07
CA VAL A 52 13.05 -13.66 -0.09
C VAL A 52 11.98 -13.00 0.75
N ARG A 53 12.20 -11.73 1.10
CA ARG A 53 11.18 -10.92 1.78
C ARG A 53 10.27 -10.23 0.75
N PRO A 54 8.95 -10.22 0.97
CA PRO A 54 8.04 -9.44 0.15
C PRO A 54 8.36 -7.94 0.17
N VAL A 55 7.93 -7.25 -0.88
CA VAL A 55 7.88 -5.79 -0.96
C VAL A 55 6.42 -5.38 -1.07
N VAL A 56 6.01 -4.38 -0.28
CA VAL A 56 4.66 -3.81 -0.40
C VAL A 56 4.71 -2.61 -1.32
N VAL A 57 3.84 -2.60 -2.32
CA VAL A 57 3.67 -1.49 -3.25
C VAL A 57 2.21 -1.06 -3.22
N VAL A 58 1.99 0.20 -2.87
CA VAL A 58 0.70 0.87 -3.01
C VAL A 58 0.66 1.53 -4.38
N ASN A 59 -0.27 1.10 -5.22
CA ASN A 59 -0.53 1.76 -6.49
C ASN A 59 -1.56 2.89 -6.28
N GLY A 60 -1.07 4.12 -6.14
CA GLY A 60 -1.87 5.35 -6.16
C GLY A 60 -1.71 6.13 -7.48
N SER A 61 -1.27 5.45 -8.54
CA SER A 61 -1.20 6.04 -9.88
C SER A 61 -2.59 6.06 -10.49
N GLU A 62 -2.93 7.18 -11.11
CA GLU A 62 -4.23 7.42 -11.73
C GLU A 62 -3.98 7.68 -13.22
N ASP A 63 -4.26 6.65 -14.03
CA ASP A 63 -3.95 6.65 -15.48
C ASP A 63 -5.11 7.24 -16.31
N GLU A 64 -6.30 7.36 -15.72
CA GLU A 64 -7.49 7.89 -16.39
C GLU A 64 -7.83 9.30 -15.86
N PRO A 65 -7.68 10.37 -16.68
CA PRO A 65 -7.80 11.76 -16.22
C PRO A 65 -9.15 12.12 -15.58
N ALA A 66 -10.22 11.42 -15.96
CA ALA A 66 -11.58 11.65 -15.45
C ALA A 66 -11.86 10.94 -14.12
N CYS A 67 -11.15 9.86 -13.81
CA CYS A 67 -11.26 9.18 -12.53
C CYS A 67 -10.33 9.92 -11.56
N ARG A 68 -10.85 10.63 -10.55
CA ARG A 68 -10.04 11.35 -9.52
C ARG A 68 -10.09 10.68 -8.15
N LYS A 69 -10.63 9.47 -8.05
CA LYS A 69 -10.99 8.82 -6.78
C LYS A 69 -9.76 8.58 -5.90
N ASP A 70 -8.66 8.13 -6.49
CA ASP A 70 -7.45 7.77 -5.75
C ASP A 70 -6.70 9.04 -5.37
N THR A 71 -6.67 10.04 -6.26
CA THR A 71 -6.18 11.38 -5.95
C THR A 71 -6.93 12.01 -4.78
N VAL A 72 -8.27 11.92 -4.75
CA VAL A 72 -9.08 12.46 -3.66
C VAL A 72 -8.81 11.72 -2.35
N LEU A 73 -8.78 10.39 -2.37
CA LEU A 73 -8.53 9.59 -1.17
C LEU A 73 -7.16 9.87 -0.57
N ILE A 74 -6.09 9.93 -1.38
CA ILE A 74 -4.73 10.22 -0.89
C ILE A 74 -4.64 11.63 -0.31
N ASN A 75 -5.31 12.62 -0.90
CA ASN A 75 -5.25 14.00 -0.40
C ASN A 75 -6.12 14.24 0.84
N ARG A 76 -7.21 13.48 1.01
CA ARG A 76 -8.16 13.69 2.11
C ARG A 76 -7.92 12.77 3.30
N ALA A 77 -7.49 11.54 3.05
CA ALA A 77 -7.32 10.51 4.06
C ALA A 77 -6.10 9.62 3.75
N PRO A 78 -4.88 10.18 3.65
CA PRO A 78 -3.67 9.41 3.31
C PRO A 78 -3.40 8.29 4.31
N HIS A 79 -3.72 8.49 5.59
CA HIS A 79 -3.52 7.50 6.64
C HIS A 79 -4.38 6.24 6.48
N LEU A 80 -5.56 6.32 5.84
CA LEU A 80 -6.35 5.11 5.55
C LEU A 80 -5.63 4.16 4.59
N ILE A 81 -4.87 4.72 3.66
CA ILE A 81 -4.06 3.96 2.71
C ILE A 81 -2.78 3.49 3.39
N LEU A 82 -2.09 4.41 4.08
CA LEU A 82 -0.80 4.14 4.70
C LEU A 82 -0.93 3.06 5.79
N ASP A 83 -1.90 3.17 6.68
CA ASP A 83 -2.05 2.23 7.80
C ASP A 83 -2.36 0.81 7.31
N GLY A 84 -3.21 0.67 6.28
CA GLY A 84 -3.44 -0.63 5.64
C GLY A 84 -2.17 -1.20 4.99
N ALA A 85 -1.35 -0.35 4.37
CA ALA A 85 -0.09 -0.77 3.76
C ALA A 85 0.97 -1.16 4.78
N LEU A 86 1.03 -0.45 5.93
CA LEU A 86 1.90 -0.79 7.05
C LEU A 86 1.51 -2.12 7.67
N LEU A 87 0.21 -2.34 7.88
CA LEU A 87 -0.32 -3.61 8.37
C LEU A 87 0.08 -4.77 7.45
N CYS A 88 -0.02 -4.59 6.14
CA CYS A 88 0.43 -5.59 5.17
C CYS A 88 1.94 -5.81 5.22
N ALA A 89 2.73 -4.74 5.35
CA ALA A 89 4.19 -4.84 5.40
C ALA A 89 4.65 -5.61 6.63
N GLU A 90 4.06 -5.32 7.78
CA GLU A 90 4.32 -6.02 9.02
C GLU A 90 3.90 -7.50 8.95
N ALA A 91 2.65 -7.77 8.56
CA ALA A 91 2.10 -9.12 8.47
C ALA A 91 2.89 -10.04 7.52
N MET A 92 3.54 -9.46 6.51
CA MET A 92 4.35 -10.16 5.50
C MET A 92 5.85 -10.10 5.78
N GLY A 93 6.29 -9.46 6.87
CA GLY A 93 7.71 -9.29 7.21
C GLY A 93 8.52 -8.48 6.19
N ALA A 94 7.84 -7.63 5.42
CA ALA A 94 8.42 -6.77 4.41
C ALA A 94 9.32 -5.70 5.04
N ARG A 95 10.42 -5.38 4.36
CA ARG A 95 11.34 -4.29 4.77
C ARG A 95 11.27 -3.07 3.87
N THR A 96 10.43 -3.13 2.83
CA THR A 96 10.28 -2.05 1.85
C THR A 96 8.80 -1.83 1.61
N LEU A 97 8.37 -0.57 1.76
CA LEU A 97 7.07 -0.06 1.38
C LEU A 97 7.26 1.08 0.38
N VAL A 98 6.62 0.99 -0.78
CA VAL A 98 6.65 2.04 -1.79
C VAL A 98 5.23 2.49 -2.08
N VAL A 99 4.98 3.80 -1.99
CA VAL A 99 3.72 4.39 -2.44
C VAL A 99 3.96 5.10 -3.77
N GLY A 100 3.45 4.51 -4.85
CA GLY A 100 3.52 5.09 -6.19
C GLY A 100 2.39 6.09 -6.40
N VAL A 101 2.72 7.32 -6.80
CA VAL A 101 1.74 8.38 -7.07
C VAL A 101 2.10 9.13 -8.36
N THR A 102 1.13 9.79 -8.99
CA THR A 102 1.35 10.54 -10.24
C THR A 102 1.43 12.05 -10.06
N ARG A 103 0.88 12.60 -8.97
CA ARG A 103 0.73 14.05 -8.75
C ARG A 103 1.59 14.54 -7.59
N GLU A 104 2.01 15.80 -7.66
CA GLU A 104 2.78 16.43 -6.58
C GLU A 104 1.93 16.61 -5.30
N SER A 105 0.63 16.89 -5.43
CA SER A 105 -0.26 17.04 -4.27
C SER A 105 -0.38 15.74 -3.48
N THR A 106 -0.57 14.61 -4.18
CA THR A 106 -0.67 13.29 -3.55
C THR A 106 0.67 12.85 -2.97
N GLN A 107 1.79 13.20 -3.62
CA GLN A 107 3.13 13.01 -3.08
C GLN A 107 3.28 13.72 -1.73
N ARG A 108 3.03 15.03 -1.69
CA ARG A 108 3.15 15.83 -0.45
C ARG A 108 2.22 15.32 0.65
N SER A 109 0.99 14.96 0.32
CA SER A 109 0.03 14.41 1.28
C SER A 109 0.55 13.11 1.92
N MET A 110 1.08 12.20 1.11
CA MET A 110 1.59 10.92 1.61
C MET A 110 2.91 11.08 2.38
N GLU A 111 3.80 11.98 1.97
CA GLU A 111 5.04 12.31 2.69
C GLU A 111 4.75 12.90 4.08
N ALA A 112 3.72 13.76 4.18
CA ALA A 112 3.26 14.28 5.47
C ALA A 112 2.70 13.16 6.37
N ALA A 113 1.94 12.22 5.82
CA ALA A 113 1.42 11.08 6.57
C ALA A 113 2.54 10.14 7.06
N LEU A 114 3.55 9.85 6.22
CA LEU A 114 4.75 9.11 6.62
C LEU A 114 5.53 9.83 7.71
N ALA A 115 5.64 11.17 7.64
CA ALA A 115 6.30 11.99 8.65
C ALA A 115 5.60 11.84 10.00
N GLU A 116 4.28 11.95 9.99
CA GLU A 116 3.46 11.83 11.19
C GLU A 116 3.58 10.43 11.81
N ARG A 117 3.67 9.36 11.00
CA ARG A 117 3.96 7.99 11.46
C ARG A 117 5.43 7.76 11.85
N GLY A 118 6.30 8.76 11.74
CA GLY A 118 7.72 8.65 12.10
C GLY A 118 8.58 7.84 11.11
N LEU A 119 8.09 7.61 9.89
CA LEU A 119 8.72 6.72 8.90
C LEU A 119 9.75 7.41 8.00
N ASN A 120 9.92 8.72 8.14
CA ASN A 120 10.87 9.51 7.35
C ASN A 120 12.32 9.39 7.89
N ASN A 121 12.48 8.90 9.12
CA ASN A 121 13.76 8.77 9.79
C ASN A 121 14.26 7.32 9.71
N GLY A 122 14.84 6.96 8.56
CA GLY A 122 15.29 5.60 8.19
C GLY A 122 16.34 4.91 9.07
N ARG A 123 16.62 5.41 10.28
CA ARG A 123 17.57 4.83 11.25
C ARG A 123 16.92 4.06 12.40
N ARG A 124 15.60 4.20 12.64
CA ARG A 124 14.91 3.50 13.76
C ARG A 124 13.83 2.49 13.35
N SER A 125 13.35 2.53 12.10
CA SER A 125 12.32 1.60 11.62
C SER A 125 12.93 0.46 10.81
N ALA A 126 12.54 -0.78 11.10
CA ALA A 126 12.89 -1.95 10.30
C ALA A 126 12.29 -1.91 8.88
N LEU A 127 11.31 -1.04 8.65
CA LEU A 127 10.63 -0.80 7.38
C LEU A 127 11.13 0.49 6.72
N ARG A 128 11.60 0.38 5.48
CA ARG A 128 11.94 1.52 4.62
C ARG A 128 10.71 1.91 3.79
N ALA A 129 9.99 2.94 4.23
CA ALA A 129 8.86 3.49 3.51
C ALA A 129 9.27 4.71 2.67
N ARG A 130 8.80 4.81 1.43
CA ARG A 130 9.02 5.99 0.59
C ARG A 130 7.85 6.23 -0.37
N VAL A 131 7.71 7.49 -0.78
CA VAL A 131 6.81 7.88 -1.88
C VAL A 131 7.63 7.97 -3.16
N GLN A 132 7.12 7.36 -4.23
CA GLN A 132 7.71 7.42 -5.55
C GLN A 132 6.73 8.14 -6.47
N ARG A 133 7.15 9.29 -7.02
CA ARG A 133 6.40 9.92 -8.10
C ARG A 133 6.72 9.22 -9.41
N ASN A 134 5.69 8.71 -10.08
CA ASN A 134 5.78 8.08 -11.39
C ASN A 134 5.34 9.09 -12.46
N PRO A 135 6.01 9.13 -13.63
CA PRO A 135 5.51 9.89 -14.76
C PRO A 135 4.14 9.32 -15.19
N VAL A 136 3.18 10.19 -15.51
CA VAL A 136 1.92 9.77 -16.12
C VAL A 136 2.27 9.20 -17.50
N ARG A 137 2.10 7.89 -17.66
CA ARG A 137 2.28 7.24 -18.96
C ARG A 137 0.93 6.67 -19.35
N MET A 138 0.22 7.37 -20.24
CA MET A 138 -1.05 6.91 -20.78
C MET A 138 -0.76 5.63 -21.57
N VAL A 139 -1.05 4.46 -20.98
CA VAL A 139 -1.10 3.21 -21.75
C VAL A 139 -2.42 3.25 -22.51
N THR A 140 -2.41 3.89 -23.68
CA THR A 140 -3.47 3.67 -24.65
C THR A 140 -3.51 2.17 -24.93
N GLY A 141 -4.63 1.53 -24.60
CA GLY A 141 -4.80 0.10 -24.77
C GLY A 141 -4.41 -0.36 -26.17
N ALA A 142 -3.40 -1.21 -26.25
CA ALA A 142 -3.31 -2.21 -27.27
C ALA A 142 -3.06 -3.52 -26.53
N ALA A 143 -4.09 -4.38 -26.55
CA ALA A 143 -3.88 -5.79 -26.36
C ALA A 143 -2.78 -6.20 -27.36
N ALA A 144 -1.64 -6.66 -26.85
CA ALA A 144 -0.70 -7.38 -27.69
C ALA A 144 -1.30 -8.77 -27.87
N SER A 145 -1.90 -8.95 -29.04
CA SER A 145 -2.18 -10.25 -29.67
C SER A 145 -0.89 -11.04 -29.87
#